data_AF-A0A0C1NBD6-F1
#
_entry.id   AF-A0A0C1NBD6-F1
#
_cell.length_a   1.000
_cell.length_b   1.000
_cell.length_c   1.000
_cell.angle_alpha   90.00
_cell.angle_beta   90.00
_cell.angle_gamma   90.00
#
_symmetry.space_group_name_H-M   'P 1'
#
loop_
_entity.id
_entity.type
_entity.pdbx_description
1 polymer ?
#
loop_
_entity_poly.entity_id
_entity_poly.type
_entity_poly.pdbx_seq_one_letter_code
_entity_poly.pdbx_strand_id
1 'polypeptide(L)' 'MLLTKKHRIALISVDGDPAAEIGQEEAGGQNVYVRQIGYALAQKGWQVDMFTRLSSPEQAAIIQHGTNCRTI' A
#
# COMPACT_ATOMS: atom_id res chain seq x y z
N MET A 1 12.29 3.54 28.02
CA MET A 1 11.10 2.99 27.34
C MET A 1 11.54 2.60 25.94
N LEU A 2 11.89 1.33 25.71
CA LEU A 2 12.28 0.89 24.36
C LEU A 2 11.07 1.07 23.44
N LEU A 3 11.22 1.84 22.36
CA LEU A 3 10.26 1.84 21.25
C LEU A 3 10.05 0.38 20.88
N THR A 4 8.86 -0.16 21.14
CA THR A 4 8.47 -1.43 20.54
C THR A 4 8.63 -1.23 19.04
N LYS A 5 9.55 -1.98 18.43
CA LYS A 5 9.72 -2.00 16.97
C LYS A 5 8.34 -2.34 16.42
N LYS A 6 7.56 -1.34 15.97
CA LYS A 6 6.32 -1.61 15.26
C LYS A 6 6.72 -2.55 14.14
N HIS A 7 6.12 -3.74 14.15
CA HIS A 7 6.35 -4.75 13.15
C HIS A 7 6.03 -4.12 11.78
N ARG A 8 7.06 -3.84 10.96
CA ARG A 8 6.96 -3.09 9.70
C ARG A 8 7.14 -4.02 8.50
N ILE A 9 6.31 -3.83 7.49
CA ILE A 9 6.37 -4.55 6.22
C ILE A 9 6.37 -3.52 5.08
N ALA A 10 7.28 -3.72 4.13
CA ALA A 10 7.24 -3.06 2.83
C ALA A 10 6.68 -4.05 1.81
N LEU A 11 5.62 -3.67 1.12
CA LEU A 11 5.12 -4.39 -0.07
C LEU A 11 5.54 -3.59 -1.29
N ILE A 12 6.05 -4.24 -2.34
CA ILE A 12 6.53 -3.56 -3.55
C ILE A 12 5.66 -4.04 -4.72
N SER A 13 5.00 -3.09 -5.39
CA SER A 13 4.10 -3.34 -6.53
C SER A 13 4.37 -2.29 -7.61
N VAL A 14 5.42 -2.50 -8.41
CA VAL A 14 5.91 -1.49 -9.38
C VAL A 14 4.95 -1.30 -10.54
N ASP A 15 4.42 -2.41 -11.09
CA ASP A 15 3.64 -2.40 -12.34
C ASP A 15 2.13 -2.24 -12.13
N GLY A 16 1.68 -2.13 -10.88
CA GLY A 16 0.26 -1.98 -10.56
C GLY A 16 0.07 -1.24 -9.25
N ASP A 17 -0.44 -0.02 -9.33
CA ASP A 17 -0.65 0.84 -8.17
C ASP A 17 -1.76 0.28 -7.27
N PRO A 18 -1.46 -0.13 -6.01
CA PRO A 18 -2.47 -0.61 -5.06
C PRO A 18 -3.49 0.47 -4.65
N ALA A 19 -3.24 1.74 -4.95
CA ALA A 19 -4.14 2.85 -4.73
C ALA A 19 -4.97 3.26 -5.95
N ALA A 20 -4.72 2.67 -7.13
CA ALA A 20 -5.57 2.89 -8.30
C ALA A 20 -7.02 2.42 -8.03
N GLU A 21 -7.99 3.15 -8.60
CA GLU A 21 -9.39 2.73 -8.55
C GLU A 21 -9.60 1.42 -9.33
N ILE A 22 -10.37 0.51 -8.73
CA ILE A 22 -10.66 -0.80 -9.32
C ILE A 22 -11.43 -0.60 -10.63
N GLY A 23 -10.91 -1.17 -11.72
CA GLY A 23 -11.53 -1.11 -13.05
C GLY A 23 -10.90 -0.13 -14.03
N GLN A 24 -9.88 0.63 -13.60
CA GLN A 24 -9.02 1.38 -14.53
C GLN A 24 -7.98 0.46 -15.20
N GLU A 25 -7.34 0.91 -16.28
CA GLU A 25 -6.49 0.09 -17.17
C GLU A 25 -5.29 -0.59 -16.45
N GLU A 26 -4.86 -0.06 -15.30
CA GLU A 26 -3.80 -0.63 -14.44
C GLU A 26 -4.35 -1.46 -13.24
N ALA A 27 -5.68 -1.58 -13.18
CA ALA A 27 -6.60 -2.31 -12.29
C ALA A 27 -6.45 -3.83 -12.09
N GLY A 28 -5.31 -4.45 -12.41
CA GLY A 28 -5.19 -5.92 -12.53
C GLY A 28 -5.34 -6.68 -11.22
N GLY A 29 -5.59 -8.00 -11.25
CA GLY A 29 -5.80 -8.80 -10.03
C GLY A 29 -4.69 -8.72 -8.98
N GLN A 30 -3.45 -8.42 -9.39
CA GLN A 30 -2.30 -8.28 -8.49
C GLN A 30 -2.37 -7.04 -7.61
N ASN A 31 -2.81 -5.88 -8.11
CA ASN A 31 -2.83 -4.66 -7.29
C ASN A 31 -3.91 -4.74 -6.19
N VAL A 32 -5.06 -5.34 -6.52
CA VAL A 32 -6.12 -5.67 -5.57
C VAL A 32 -5.57 -6.64 -4.52
N TYR A 33 -4.85 -7.69 -4.94
CA TYR A 33 -4.26 -8.64 -4.02
C TYR A 33 -3.27 -7.98 -3.04
N VAL A 34 -2.33 -7.16 -3.53
CA VAL A 34 -1.37 -6.43 -2.69
C VAL A 34 -2.10 -5.53 -1.70
N ARG A 35 -3.11 -4.79 -2.16
CA ARG A 35 -3.93 -3.93 -1.31
C ARG A 35 -4.64 -4.71 -0.20
N GLN A 36 -5.26 -5.84 -0.53
CA GLN A 36 -5.96 -6.69 0.45
C GLN A 36 -4.99 -7.32 1.47
N ILE A 37 -3.80 -7.75 1.03
CA ILE A 37 -2.75 -8.22 1.95
C ILE A 37 -2.31 -7.09 2.88
N GLY A 38 -2.11 -5.88 2.36
CA GLY A 38 -1.77 -4.71 3.17
C GLY A 38 -2.82 -4.43 4.24
N TYR A 39 -4.10 -4.47 3.89
CA TYR A 39 -5.20 -4.36 4.87
C TYR A 39 -5.17 -5.44 5.94
N ALA A 40 -5.03 -6.71 5.54
CA ALA A 40 -5.04 -7.83 6.47
C ALA A 40 -3.86 -7.77 7.46
N LEU A 41 -2.68 -7.36 7.00
CA LEU A 41 -1.50 -7.19 7.85
C LEU A 41 -1.65 -6.00 8.80
N ALA A 42 -2.19 -4.88 8.32
CA ALA A 42 -2.44 -3.71 9.14
C ALA A 42 -3.46 -3.99 10.26
N GLN A 43 -4.51 -4.76 9.98
CA GLN A 43 -5.47 -5.25 10.99
C GLN A 43 -4.81 -6.13 12.05
N LYS A 44 -3.72 -6.82 11.72
CA LYS A 44 -2.90 -7.59 12.67
C LYS A 44 -1.90 -6.75 13.46
N GLY A 45 -1.92 -5.42 13.30
CA GLY A 45 -1.05 -4.49 14.03
C GLY A 45 0.27 -4.17 13.35
N TRP A 46 0.47 -4.60 12.11
CA TRP A 46 1.68 -4.26 11.33
C TRP A 46 1.55 -2.87 10.74
N GLN A 47 2.68 -2.16 10.65
CA GLN A 47 2.79 -0.96 9.83
C GLN A 47 3.19 -1.37 8.41
N VAL A 48 2.28 -1.18 7.47
CA VAL A 48 2.43 -1.54 6.06
C VAL A 48 2.60 -0.30 5.21
N ASP A 49 3.71 -0.27 4.47
CA ASP A 49 4.00 0.71 3.43
C ASP A 49 4.03 -0.03 2.08
N MET A 50 3.11 0.29 1.16
CA MET A 50 3.04 -0.30 -0.18
C MET A 50 3.70 0.64 -1.18
N PHE A 51 4.86 0.28 -1.70
CA PHE A 51 5.61 1.09 -2.65
C PHE A 51 5.19 0.77 -4.08
N THR A 52 4.85 1.81 -4.84
CA THR A 52 4.51 1.72 -6.26
C THR A 52 5.30 2.75 -7.08
N ARG A 53 5.17 2.69 -8.41
CA ARG A 53 5.68 3.73 -9.30
C ARG A 53 4.76 4.95 -9.25
N LEU A 54 5.34 6.15 -9.15
CA LEU A 54 4.64 7.40 -9.40
C LEU A 54 4.42 7.58 -10.92
N SER A 55 3.16 7.58 -11.36
CA SER A 55 2.80 7.60 -12.79
C SER A 55 2.77 9.01 -13.38
N SER A 56 2.45 10.02 -12.56
CA SER A 56 2.40 11.44 -12.94
C SER A 56 2.90 12.32 -11.78
N PRO A 57 3.52 13.48 -12.05
CA PRO A 57 3.92 14.44 -11.02
C PRO A 57 2.76 14.99 -10.17
N GLU A 58 1.53 14.94 -10.69
CA GLU A 58 0.32 15.43 -10.03
C GLU A 58 -0.30 14.38 -9.09
N GLN A 59 0.13 13.12 -9.19
CA GLN A 59 -0.33 12.04 -8.31
C GLN A 59 0.16 12.28 -6.87
N ALA A 60 -0.71 12.03 -5.89
CA ALA A 60 -0.34 12.12 -4.48
C ALA A 60 0.75 11.12 -4.14
N ALA A 61 1.86 11.59 -3.54
CA ALA A 61 3.00 10.76 -3.15
C ALA A 61 2.69 9.78 -2.00
N ILE A 62 1.61 9.99 -1.25
CA ILE A 62 1.16 9.07 -0.19
C ILE A 62 -0.36 9.01 -0.22
N ILE A 63 -0.91 7.81 -0.30
CA ILE A 63 -2.35 7.55 -0.19
C ILE A 63 -2.61 6.72 1.06
N GLN A 64 -3.30 7.30 2.02
CA GLN A 64 -3.66 6.63 3.27
C GLN A 64 -4.89 5.75 3.05
N HIS A 65 -4.77 4.45 3.32
CA HIS A 65 -5.88 3.51 3.19
C HIS A 65 -6.59 3.22 4.53
N GLY A 66 -5.87 3.34 5.65
CA GLY A 66 -6.40 3.13 7.00
C GLY A 66 -5.29 3.14 8.05
N THR A 67 -5.61 2.90 9.33
CA THR A 67 -4.60 2.85 10.40
C THR A 67 -3.50 1.84 10.04
N ASN A 68 -2.24 2.29 10.09
CA ASN A 68 -1.05 1.50 9.76
C ASN A 68 -0.97 0.97 8.31
N CYS A 69 -1.75 1.49 7.35
CA CYS A 69 -1.72 1.05 5.94
C CYS A 69 -1.76 2.24 4.96
N ARG A 70 -0.73 2.37 4.12
CA ARG A 70 -0.63 3.43 3.09
C ARG A 70 0.13 2.95 1.86
N THR A 71 -0.20 3.52 0.70
CA THR A 71 0.64 3.46 -0.50
C THR A 71 1.58 4.65 -0.53
N ILE A 72 2.83 4.42 -0.94
CA ILE A 72 3.90 5.40 -1.15
C ILE A 72 4.37 5.28 -2.60
#